data_AF-A0A8X6M1H8-F1
#
_entry.id   AF-A0A8X6M1H8-F1
#
_cell.length_a   1.000
_cell.length_b   1.000
_cell.length_c   1.000
_cell.angle_alpha   90.00
_cell.angle_beta   90.00
_cell.angle_gamma   90.00
#
_symmetry.space_group_name_H-M   'P 1'
#
loop_
_entity.id
_entity.type
_entity.pdbx_description
1 polymer ?
#
loop_
_entity_poly.entity_id
_entity_poly.type
_entity_poly.pdbx_seq_one_letter_code
_entity_poly.pdbx_strand_id
1 'polypeptide(L)'
;MWRSNQRAWITQDLFKEWLFKVCAPSIKYYFDTNDLPLKALLILDKAPGHPKDLKDNLLTDFPWLTVRFFPPNTTTLIQPLDQEVIAAFKKSYTRALFRRCFEACQFSPTMTLKKFWKEKFDILGAIRKAWSEVPQRQLISAWWKLCPSFVQGNGCDQGDTPEIMDEILTTARDLELEVNEDDIEELIM
;
A
#
# COMPACT_ATOMS: atom_id res chain seq x y z
N MET A 1 -6.37 5.74 13.10
CA MET A 1 -7.39 5.03 13.89
C MET A 1 -7.03 3.56 13.91
N TRP A 2 -6.92 2.94 15.09
CA TRP A 2 -6.72 1.49 15.21
C TRP A 2 -7.93 0.84 15.87
N ARG A 3 -8.37 -0.30 15.35
CA ARG A 3 -9.55 -1.05 15.77
C ARG A 3 -9.22 -2.54 15.64
N SER A 4 -9.51 -3.33 16.66
CA SER A 4 -9.40 -4.79 16.60
C SER A 4 -10.72 -5.42 16.23
N ASN A 5 -10.73 -6.35 15.27
CA ASN A 5 -11.87 -7.19 14.97
C ASN A 5 -11.44 -8.66 14.97
N GLN A 6 -12.16 -9.53 15.68
CA GLN A 6 -11.87 -10.96 15.77
C GLN A 6 -12.01 -11.68 14.42
N ARG A 7 -12.78 -11.13 13.48
CA ARG A 7 -12.96 -11.73 12.15
C ARG A 7 -11.84 -11.36 11.17
N ALA A 8 -10.86 -10.53 11.54
CA ALA A 8 -9.79 -10.00 10.66
C ALA A 8 -10.26 -9.17 9.44
N TRP A 9 -11.56 -9.11 9.13
CA TRP A 9 -12.14 -8.29 8.06
C TRP A 9 -12.53 -6.89 8.56
N ILE A 10 -12.46 -5.88 7.69
CA ILE A 10 -13.09 -4.58 7.93
C ILE A 10 -14.62 -4.77 7.92
N THR A 11 -15.32 -4.23 8.92
CA THR A 11 -16.78 -4.17 8.94
C THR A 11 -17.26 -2.88 8.29
N GLN A 12 -18.54 -2.85 7.89
CA GLN A 12 -19.15 -1.64 7.31
C GLN A 12 -19.07 -0.44 8.25
N ASP A 13 -19.26 -0.64 9.55
CA ASP A 13 -19.15 0.45 10.55
C ASP A 13 -17.72 0.97 10.66
N LEU A 14 -16.73 0.07 10.66
CA LEU A 14 -15.31 0.45 10.69
C LEU A 14 -14.91 1.21 9.42
N PHE A 15 -15.41 0.77 8.26
CA PHE A 15 -15.19 1.47 7.01
C PHE A 15 -15.81 2.87 7.01
N LYS A 16 -17.07 2.99 7.45
CA LYS A 16 -17.74 4.30 7.62
C LYS A 16 -16.92 5.18 8.58
N GLU A 17 -16.51 4.65 9.73
CA GLU A 17 -15.73 5.42 10.69
C GLU A 17 -14.41 5.93 10.09
N TRP A 18 -13.67 5.08 9.38
CA TRP A 18 -12.45 5.46 8.67
C TRP A 18 -12.72 6.51 7.58
N LEU A 19 -13.77 6.32 6.79
CA LEU A 19 -14.10 7.22 5.68
C LEU A 19 -14.38 8.65 6.19
N PHE A 20 -15.24 8.76 7.21
CA PHE A 20 -15.71 10.04 7.74
C PHE A 20 -14.66 10.74 8.61
N LYS A 21 -13.89 9.99 9.42
CA LYS A 21 -12.95 10.59 10.39
C LYS A 21 -11.52 10.69 9.87
N VAL A 22 -11.14 9.95 8.84
CA VAL A 22 -9.77 9.89 8.35
C VAL A 22 -9.70 10.21 6.86
N CYS A 23 -10.32 9.40 5.99
CA CYS A 23 -10.15 9.51 4.54
C CYS A 23 -10.63 10.87 3.99
N ALA A 24 -11.89 11.24 4.21
CA ALA A 24 -12.44 12.48 3.67
C ALA A 24 -11.72 13.74 4.23
N PRO A 25 -11.47 13.88 5.55
CA PRO A 25 -10.67 14.98 6.06
C PRO A 25 -9.26 15.05 5.45
N SER A 26 -8.60 13.90 5.22
CA SER A 26 -7.25 13.86 4.65
C SER A 26 -7.22 14.29 3.18
N ILE A 27 -8.21 13.86 2.39
CA ILE A 27 -8.39 14.30 1.00
C ILE A 27 -8.62 15.81 0.99
N LYS A 28 -9.55 16.32 1.81
CA LYS A 28 -9.82 17.76 1.89
C LYS A 28 -8.56 18.55 2.24
N TYR A 29 -7.83 18.12 3.27
CA TYR A 29 -6.57 18.76 3.67
C TYR A 29 -5.55 18.79 2.52
N TYR A 30 -5.40 17.68 1.78
CA TYR A 30 -4.50 17.63 0.63
C TYR A 30 -4.91 18.63 -0.46
N PHE A 31 -6.20 18.69 -0.80
CA PHE A 31 -6.70 19.63 -1.81
C PHE A 31 -6.51 21.08 -1.38
N ASP A 32 -6.87 21.42 -0.13
CA ASP A 32 -6.71 22.77 0.41
C ASP A 32 -5.23 23.19 0.46
N THR A 33 -4.32 22.27 0.83
CA THR A 33 -2.87 22.56 0.93
C THR A 33 -2.20 22.73 -0.44
N ASN A 34 -2.76 22.12 -1.48
CA ASN A 34 -2.20 22.16 -2.85
C ASN A 34 -2.99 23.10 -3.78
N ASP A 35 -3.92 23.91 -3.25
CA ASP A 35 -4.79 24.81 -4.02
C ASP A 35 -5.53 24.12 -5.17
N LEU A 36 -6.03 22.91 -4.90
CA LEU A 36 -6.76 22.09 -5.88
C LEU A 36 -8.28 22.27 -5.74
N PRO A 37 -9.05 22.29 -6.83
CA PRO A 37 -10.51 22.32 -6.77
C PRO A 37 -11.05 21.12 -6.01
N LEU A 38 -11.81 21.35 -4.93
CA LEU A 38 -12.31 20.29 -4.05
C LEU A 38 -13.39 19.45 -4.74
N LYS A 39 -12.94 18.43 -5.47
CA LYS A 39 -13.78 17.45 -6.15
C LYS A 39 -13.04 16.12 -6.23
N ALA A 40 -13.57 15.10 -5.56
CA ALA A 40 -12.92 13.80 -5.45
C ALA A 40 -13.85 12.65 -5.86
N LEU A 41 -13.26 11.60 -6.43
CA LEU A 41 -13.91 10.34 -6.74
C LEU A 41 -13.20 9.22 -5.98
N LEU A 42 -13.91 8.54 -5.10
CA LEU A 42 -13.46 7.32 -4.44
C LEU A 42 -14.07 6.11 -5.15
N ILE A 43 -13.21 5.20 -5.61
CA ILE A 43 -13.63 3.97 -6.30
C ILE A 43 -13.37 2.77 -5.37
N LEU A 44 -14.40 1.97 -5.12
CA LEU A 44 -14.35 0.82 -4.22
C LEU A 44 -14.66 -0.48 -4.96
N ASP A 45 -14.06 -1.58 -4.50
CA ASP A 45 -14.49 -2.92 -4.90
C ASP A 45 -15.80 -3.31 -4.19
N LYS A 46 -16.30 -4.52 -4.46
CA LYS A 46 -17.52 -5.05 -3.84
C LYS A 46 -17.26 -5.87 -2.57
N ALA A 47 -16.17 -5.63 -1.85
CA ALA A 47 -15.88 -6.35 -0.61
C ALA A 47 -17.03 -6.21 0.41
N PRO A 48 -17.34 -7.26 1.21
CA PRO A 48 -18.45 -7.24 2.17
C PRO A 48 -18.39 -6.10 3.21
N GLY A 49 -17.18 -5.62 3.52
CA GLY A 49 -16.93 -4.50 4.42
C GLY A 49 -17.30 -3.14 3.84
N HIS A 50 -17.58 -3.02 2.54
CA HIS A 50 -17.99 -1.76 1.93
C HIS A 50 -19.51 -1.59 2.02
N PRO A 51 -20.00 -0.53 2.68
CA PRO A 51 -21.44 -0.29 2.77
C PRO A 51 -22.04 0.09 1.42
N LYS A 52 -23.16 -0.55 1.06
CA LYS A 52 -23.86 -0.29 -0.22
C LYS A 52 -24.66 1.02 -0.18
N ASP A 53 -25.01 1.47 1.02
CA ASP A 53 -25.82 2.64 1.35
C ASP A 53 -24.98 3.92 1.54
N LEU A 54 -23.70 3.90 1.15
CA LEU A 54 -22.79 5.04 1.34
C LEU A 54 -23.31 6.36 0.75
N LYS A 55 -24.11 6.31 -0.33
CA LYS A 55 -24.51 7.50 -1.08
C LYS A 55 -25.23 8.55 -0.23
N ASP A 56 -26.19 8.17 0.62
CA ASP A 56 -27.07 9.15 1.26
C ASP A 56 -26.37 9.94 2.37
N ASN A 57 -25.57 9.25 3.21
CA ASN A 57 -24.83 9.91 4.29
C ASN A 57 -23.62 10.72 3.78
N LEU A 58 -22.94 10.25 2.72
CA LEU A 58 -21.81 10.98 2.13
C LEU A 58 -22.23 12.29 1.47
N LEU A 59 -23.39 12.32 0.80
CA LEU A 59 -23.85 13.52 0.10
C LEU A 59 -24.10 14.70 1.03
N THR A 60 -24.48 14.44 2.28
CA THR A 60 -24.75 15.48 3.28
C THR A 60 -23.46 16.02 3.89
N ASP A 61 -22.57 15.14 4.36
CA ASP A 61 -21.35 15.57 5.08
C ASP A 61 -20.20 15.93 4.14
N PHE A 62 -20.16 15.34 2.94
CA PHE A 62 -19.07 15.49 1.97
C PHE A 62 -19.61 15.64 0.54
N PRO A 63 -20.32 16.73 0.19
CA PRO A 63 -20.93 16.91 -1.14
C PRO A 63 -19.90 16.94 -2.29
N TRP A 64 -18.61 17.15 -1.98
CA TRP A 64 -17.50 17.15 -2.93
C TRP A 64 -16.91 15.76 -3.20
N LEU A 65 -17.29 14.73 -2.43
CA LEU A 65 -16.78 13.37 -2.55
C LEU A 65 -17.82 12.44 -3.17
N THR A 66 -17.55 11.98 -4.39
CA THR A 66 -18.36 10.95 -5.05
C THR A 66 -17.79 9.57 -4.77
N VAL A 67 -18.64 8.63 -4.36
CA VAL A 67 -18.25 7.21 -4.26
C VAL A 67 -18.85 6.41 -5.41
N ARG A 68 -18.03 5.55 -6.03
CA ARG A 68 -18.43 4.60 -7.07
C ARG A 68 -17.86 3.21 -6.76
N PHE A 69 -18.57 2.20 -7.25
CA PHE A 69 -18.15 0.81 -7.12
C PHE A 69 -17.71 0.27 -8.48
N PHE A 70 -16.68 -0.56 -8.50
CA PHE A 70 -16.31 -1.32 -9.69
C PHE A 70 -17.45 -2.25 -10.13
N PRO A 71 -17.59 -2.53 -11.44
CA PRO A 71 -18.43 -3.63 -11.90
C PRO A 71 -18.03 -4.96 -11.25
N PRO A 72 -18.96 -5.92 -11.11
CA PRO A 72 -18.61 -7.25 -10.59
C PRO A 72 -17.46 -7.87 -11.39
N ASN A 73 -16.57 -8.62 -10.72
CA ASN A 73 -15.48 -9.39 -11.33
C ASN A 73 -14.47 -8.57 -12.15
N THR A 74 -14.33 -7.28 -11.88
CA THR A 74 -13.34 -6.42 -12.58
C THR A 74 -12.18 -6.00 -11.69
N THR A 75 -12.24 -6.24 -10.38
CA THR A 75 -11.24 -5.79 -9.40
C THR A 75 -9.81 -6.16 -9.81
N THR A 76 -9.54 -7.44 -10.04
CA THR A 76 -8.21 -7.91 -10.46
C THR A 76 -7.76 -7.38 -11.83
N LEU A 77 -8.70 -6.96 -12.69
CA LEU A 77 -8.42 -6.49 -14.03
C LEU A 77 -8.06 -5.00 -14.08
N ILE A 78 -8.76 -4.16 -13.31
CA ILE A 78 -8.68 -2.70 -13.44
C ILE A 78 -8.48 -1.94 -12.13
N GLN A 79 -8.54 -2.59 -10.96
CA GLN A 79 -8.34 -1.88 -9.69
C GLN A 79 -6.87 -1.46 -9.56
N PRO A 80 -6.57 -0.15 -9.40
CA PRO A 80 -5.18 0.33 -9.34
C PRO A 80 -4.34 -0.29 -8.21
N LEU A 81 -4.97 -0.58 -7.05
CA LEU A 81 -4.28 -1.23 -5.93
C LEU A 81 -3.71 -2.60 -6.32
N ASP A 82 -4.53 -3.44 -6.95
CA ASP A 82 -4.15 -4.77 -7.43
C ASP A 82 -3.23 -4.72 -8.66
N GLN A 83 -3.23 -3.63 -9.43
CA GLN A 83 -2.38 -3.51 -10.61
C GLN A 83 -0.91 -3.32 -10.26
N GLU A 84 -0.60 -2.32 -9.41
CA GLU A 84 0.79 -1.95 -9.16
C GLU A 84 1.06 -1.52 -7.72
N VAL A 85 0.11 -0.86 -7.03
CA VAL A 85 0.39 -0.24 -5.73
C VAL A 85 0.73 -1.27 -4.65
N ILE A 86 0.05 -2.42 -4.63
CA ILE A 86 0.33 -3.48 -3.65
C ILE A 86 1.71 -4.09 -3.91
N ALA A 87 2.02 -4.46 -5.15
CA ALA A 87 3.33 -5.03 -5.50
C ALA A 87 4.47 -4.02 -5.23
N ALA A 88 4.27 -2.75 -5.58
CA ALA A 88 5.17 -1.64 -5.25
C ALA A 88 5.45 -1.56 -3.75
N PHE A 89 4.40 -1.55 -2.93
CA PHE A 89 4.51 -1.50 -1.48
C PHE A 89 5.22 -2.74 -0.93
N LYS A 90 4.89 -3.95 -1.41
CA LYS A 90 5.54 -5.20 -1.01
C LYS A 90 7.05 -5.16 -1.31
N LYS A 91 7.44 -4.73 -2.52
CA LYS A 91 8.85 -4.52 -2.90
C LYS A 91 9.57 -3.60 -1.92
N SER A 92 9.01 -2.40 -1.69
CA SER A 92 9.60 -1.42 -0.76
C SER A 92 9.65 -1.94 0.68
N TYR A 93 8.62 -2.65 1.12
CA TYR A 93 8.54 -3.23 2.46
C TYR A 93 9.58 -4.33 2.67
N THR A 94 9.65 -5.30 1.75
CA THR A 94 10.59 -6.43 1.82
C THR A 94 12.02 -5.92 1.77
N ARG A 95 12.35 -5.02 0.84
CA ARG A 95 13.68 -4.39 0.77
C ARG A 95 14.05 -3.68 2.08
N ALA A 96 13.16 -2.83 2.59
CA ALA A 96 13.41 -2.11 3.84
C ALA A 96 13.54 -3.03 5.06
N LEU A 97 12.80 -4.14 5.08
CA LEU A 97 12.86 -5.15 6.13
C LEU A 97 14.23 -5.84 6.13
N PHE A 98 14.68 -6.35 4.99
CA PHE A 98 15.97 -7.03 4.87
C PHE A 98 17.13 -6.10 5.23
N ARG A 99 17.14 -4.86 4.70
CA ARG A 99 18.15 -3.84 5.08
C ARG A 99 18.19 -3.61 6.58
N ARG A 100 17.03 -3.42 7.23
CA ARG A 100 16.96 -3.19 8.68
C ARG A 100 17.46 -4.39 9.49
N CYS A 101 17.12 -5.61 9.08
CA CYS A 101 17.61 -6.83 9.71
C CYS A 101 19.15 -6.90 9.61
N PHE A 102 19.68 -6.63 8.42
CA PHE A 102 21.12 -6.62 8.16
C PHE A 102 21.85 -5.56 8.96
N GLU A 103 21.42 -4.30 8.91
CA GLU A 103 22.01 -3.21 9.71
C GLU A 103 21.98 -3.54 11.21
N ALA A 104 20.88 -4.10 11.72
CA ALA A 104 20.77 -4.45 13.12
C ALA A 104 21.73 -5.57 13.54
N CYS A 105 22.01 -6.54 12.67
CA CYS A 105 22.88 -7.68 12.96
C CYS A 105 24.36 -7.38 12.68
N GLN A 106 24.67 -6.68 11.59
CA GLN A 106 26.03 -6.36 11.16
C GLN A 106 26.77 -5.48 12.18
N PHE A 107 26.09 -4.46 12.73
CA PHE A 107 26.73 -3.50 13.64
C PHE A 107 26.62 -3.88 15.12
N SER A 108 26.12 -5.08 15.45
CA SER A 108 25.94 -5.52 16.84
C SER A 108 26.26 -7.01 16.99
N PRO A 109 27.45 -7.38 17.50
CA PRO A 109 27.90 -8.77 17.61
C PRO A 109 26.99 -9.69 18.44
N THR A 110 26.15 -9.12 19.31
CA THR A 110 25.20 -9.87 20.15
C THR A 110 23.77 -9.88 19.59
N MET A 111 23.53 -9.22 18.45
CA MET A 111 22.22 -9.16 17.83
C MET A 111 22.06 -10.32 16.86
N THR A 112 21.09 -11.17 17.14
CA THR A 112 20.62 -12.19 16.19
C THR A 112 19.31 -11.74 15.58
N LEU A 113 18.93 -12.30 14.43
CA LEU A 113 17.62 -12.06 13.82
C LEU A 113 16.48 -12.31 14.81
N LYS A 114 16.54 -13.41 15.57
CA LYS A 114 15.54 -13.74 16.60
C LYS A 114 15.43 -12.65 17.67
N LYS A 115 16.55 -12.06 18.08
CA LYS A 115 16.58 -10.96 19.05
C LYS A 115 16.01 -9.67 18.45
N PHE A 116 16.39 -9.35 17.22
CA PHE A 116 15.84 -8.21 16.48
C PHE A 116 14.31 -8.29 16.39
N TRP A 117 13.77 -9.43 15.95
CA TRP A 117 12.33 -9.64 15.81
C TRP A 117 11.56 -9.48 17.13
N LYS A 118 12.15 -9.90 18.25
CA LYS A 118 11.50 -9.82 19.56
C LYS A 118 11.60 -8.45 20.22
N GLU A 119 12.74 -7.78 20.07
CA GLU A 119 13.09 -6.62 20.91
C GLU A 119 13.09 -5.30 20.13
N LYS A 120 13.28 -5.34 18.81
CA LYS A 120 13.52 -4.13 17.99
C LYS A 120 12.55 -3.95 16.83
N PHE A 121 11.92 -5.03 16.35
CA PHE A 121 11.06 -4.92 15.18
C PHE A 121 9.80 -4.09 15.49
N ASP A 122 9.65 -2.99 14.75
CA ASP A 122 8.48 -2.13 14.78
C ASP A 122 7.75 -2.21 13.44
N ILE A 123 6.63 -2.93 13.43
CA ILE A 123 5.79 -3.12 12.24
C ILE A 123 5.21 -1.80 11.73
N LEU A 124 4.84 -0.86 12.61
CA LEU A 124 4.27 0.42 12.19
C LEU A 124 5.34 1.30 11.54
N GLY A 125 6.54 1.31 12.12
CA GLY A 125 7.71 1.96 11.54
C GLY A 125 8.07 1.36 10.17
N ALA A 126 8.03 0.03 10.03
CA ALA A 126 8.30 -0.66 8.78
C ALA A 126 7.28 -0.30 7.69
N ILE A 127 5.97 -0.34 8.01
CA ILE A 127 4.90 0.04 7.07
C ILE A 127 5.04 1.50 6.63
N ARG A 128 5.29 2.42 7.56
CA ARG A 128 5.46 3.85 7.24
C ARG A 128 6.66 4.09 6.33
N LYS A 129 7.79 3.45 6.62
CA LYS A 129 9.01 3.56 5.83
C LYS A 129 8.79 3.01 4.42
N ALA A 130 8.21 1.81 4.32
CA ALA A 130 7.87 1.19 3.04
C ALA A 130 6.96 2.08 2.19
N TRP A 131 5.88 2.61 2.79
CA TRP A 131 4.95 3.51 2.09
C TRP A 131 5.63 4.79 1.59
N SER A 132 6.54 5.37 2.38
CA SER A 132 7.31 6.57 1.97
C SER A 132 8.28 6.33 0.81
N GLU A 133 8.64 5.07 0.55
CA GLU A 133 9.52 4.68 -0.55
C GLU A 133 8.77 4.24 -1.80
N VAL A 134 7.43 4.13 -1.75
CA VAL A 134 6.64 3.82 -2.94
C VAL A 134 6.77 4.98 -3.92
N PRO A 135 7.32 4.77 -5.12
CA PRO A 135 7.54 5.84 -6.08
C PRO A 135 6.21 6.47 -6.54
N GLN A 136 6.15 7.79 -6.59
CA GLN A 136 4.98 8.50 -7.13
C GLN A 136 4.63 8.05 -8.56
N ARG A 137 5.65 7.73 -9.38
CA ARG A 137 5.44 7.19 -10.72
C ARG A 137 4.60 5.91 -10.73
N GLN A 138 4.81 5.00 -9.77
CA GLN A 138 4.06 3.74 -9.65
C GLN A 138 2.62 3.99 -9.19
N LEU A 139 2.40 4.99 -8.33
CA LEU A 139 1.04 5.40 -7.94
C LEU A 139 0.24 5.96 -9.13
N ILE A 140 0.91 6.61 -10.09
CA ILE A 140 0.29 7.14 -11.31
C ILE A 140 0.06 6.02 -12.33
N SER A 141 1.07 5.20 -12.63
CA SER A 141 0.97 4.11 -13.63
C SER A 141 -0.03 3.03 -13.24
N ALA A 142 -0.29 2.82 -11.95
CA ALA A 142 -1.36 1.95 -11.45
C ALA A 142 -2.74 2.23 -12.09
N TRP A 143 -2.97 3.47 -12.53
CA TRP A 143 -4.23 3.86 -13.18
C TRP A 143 -4.30 3.50 -14.66
N TRP A 144 -3.23 3.03 -15.29
CA TRP A 144 -3.14 2.78 -16.73
C TRP A 144 -4.32 1.96 -17.28
N LYS A 145 -4.66 0.84 -16.64
CA LYS A 145 -5.75 -0.04 -17.12
C LYS A 145 -7.14 0.57 -16.94
N LEU A 146 -7.31 1.44 -15.94
CA LEU A 146 -8.60 2.04 -15.60
C LEU A 146 -8.83 3.36 -16.34
N CYS A 147 -7.79 4.20 -16.44
CA CYS A 147 -7.82 5.51 -17.05
C CYS A 147 -6.45 5.84 -17.67
N PRO A 148 -6.17 5.36 -18.89
CA PRO A 148 -4.87 5.56 -19.56
C PRO A 148 -4.49 7.04 -19.71
N SER A 149 -5.48 7.94 -19.84
CA SER A 149 -5.26 9.38 -19.98
C SER A 149 -4.63 10.04 -18.75
N PHE A 150 -4.62 9.38 -17.58
CA PHE A 150 -3.93 9.87 -16.38
C PHE A 150 -2.41 9.62 -16.42
N VAL A 151 -1.94 8.75 -17.31
CA VAL A 151 -0.55 8.34 -17.41
C VAL A 151 0.08 9.03 -18.62
N GLN A 152 1.07 9.89 -18.40
CA GLN A 152 1.83 10.53 -19.49
C GLN A 152 3.03 9.66 -19.89
N GLY A 153 3.15 9.32 -21.17
CA GLY A 153 4.26 8.50 -21.72
C GLY A 153 3.92 7.02 -21.95
N ASN A 154 4.88 6.24 -22.47
CA ASN A 154 4.73 4.79 -22.62
C ASN A 154 4.66 4.14 -21.22
N GLY A 155 3.48 3.65 -20.85
CA GLY A 155 3.23 3.01 -19.56
C GLY A 155 3.93 1.66 -19.38
N CYS A 156 4.12 1.31 -18.12
CA CYS A 156 4.80 0.13 -17.58
C CYS A 156 6.32 0.13 -17.82
N ASP A 157 7.04 0.93 -17.04
CA ASP A 157 8.49 0.74 -16.90
C ASP A 157 8.73 -0.24 -15.75
N GLN A 158 9.46 -1.34 -16.00
CA GLN A 158 9.85 -2.33 -14.99
C GLN A 158 10.91 -1.78 -14.00
N GLY A 159 10.98 -0.45 -13.87
CA GLY A 159 12.05 0.28 -13.22
C GLY A 159 12.17 -0.11 -11.75
N ASP A 160 13.28 -0.81 -11.50
CA ASP A 160 13.91 -1.17 -10.21
C ASP A 160 13.62 -2.61 -9.72
N THR A 161 12.78 -3.42 -10.38
CA THR A 161 12.49 -4.78 -9.87
C THR A 161 13.72 -5.69 -9.80
N PRO A 162 14.55 -5.80 -10.86
CA PRO A 162 15.74 -6.65 -10.81
C PRO A 162 16.78 -6.16 -9.79
N GLU A 163 16.94 -4.85 -9.65
CA GLU A 163 17.87 -4.24 -8.68
C GLU A 163 17.42 -4.50 -7.23
N ILE A 164 16.12 -4.34 -6.96
CA ILE A 164 15.53 -4.64 -5.65
C ILE A 164 15.67 -6.13 -5.32
N MET A 165 15.46 -7.00 -6.32
CA MET A 165 15.61 -8.45 -6.15
C MET A 165 17.05 -8.81 -5.79
N ASP A 166 18.03 -8.32 -6.55
CA ASP A 166 19.46 -8.59 -6.31
C ASP A 166 19.91 -8.08 -4.94
N GLU A 167 19.44 -6.91 -4.53
CA GLU A 167 19.73 -6.35 -3.22
C GLU A 167 19.15 -7.20 -2.08
N ILE A 168 17.89 -7.62 -2.19
CA ILE A 168 17.26 -8.49 -1.17
C ILE A 168 18.01 -9.81 -1.08
N LEU A 169 18.36 -10.42 -2.22
CA LEU A 169 19.09 -11.69 -2.25
C LEU A 169 20.49 -11.55 -1.66
N THR A 170 21.21 -10.48 -1.98
CA THR A 170 22.52 -10.18 -1.38
C THR A 170 22.39 -10.05 0.14
N THR A 171 21.42 -9.27 0.61
CA THR A 171 21.18 -9.07 2.04
C THR A 171 20.77 -10.37 2.74
N ALA A 172 20.00 -11.22 2.09
CA ALA A 172 19.57 -12.52 2.60
C ALA A 172 20.77 -13.47 2.79
N ARG A 173 21.68 -13.51 1.80
CA ARG A 173 22.92 -14.30 1.85
C ARG A 173 23.82 -13.84 3.00
N ASP A 174 23.98 -12.52 3.17
CA ASP A 174 24.79 -11.96 4.26
C ASP A 174 24.20 -12.23 5.64
N LEU A 175 22.88 -12.41 5.72
CA LEU A 175 22.17 -12.82 6.93
C LEU A 175 22.16 -14.36 7.13
N GLU A 176 22.82 -15.11 6.26
CA GLU A 176 22.86 -16.58 6.24
C GLU A 176 21.46 -17.21 6.17
N LEU A 177 20.53 -16.56 5.45
CA LEU A 177 19.17 -17.05 5.24
C LEU A 177 19.12 -17.98 4.02
N GLU A 178 18.43 -19.12 4.17
CA GLU A 178 18.12 -20.04 3.08
C GLU A 178 16.91 -19.51 2.29
N VAL A 179 17.16 -18.59 1.35
CA VAL A 179 16.13 -17.95 0.51
C VAL A 179 16.60 -17.94 -0.95
N ASN A 180 15.73 -18.31 -1.87
CA ASN A 180 15.99 -18.28 -3.31
C ASN A 180 15.19 -17.16 -4.01
N GLU A 181 15.34 -17.03 -5.32
CA GLU A 181 14.65 -16.01 -6.11
C GLU A 181 13.12 -16.19 -6.13
N ASP A 182 12.64 -17.43 -6.24
CA ASP A 182 11.21 -17.75 -6.24
C ASP A 182 10.55 -17.34 -4.91
N ASP A 183 11.24 -17.57 -3.79
CA ASP A 183 10.76 -17.16 -2.46
C ASP A 183 10.59 -15.64 -2.36
N ILE A 184 11.54 -14.87 -2.92
CA ILE A 184 11.46 -13.41 -2.91
C ILE A 184 10.41 -12.91 -3.91
N GLU A 185 10.28 -13.56 -5.06
CA GLU A 185 9.25 -13.24 -6.05
C GLU A 185 7.84 -13.39 -5.43
N GLU A 186 7.58 -14.47 -4.70
CA GLU A 186 6.32 -14.66 -3.97
C GLU A 186 6.05 -13.54 -2.95
N LEU A 187 7.09 -13.02 -2.30
CA LEU A 187 6.98 -11.95 -1.30
C LEU A 187 6.68 -10.58 -1.91
N ILE A 188 7.18 -10.31 -3.12
CA ILE A 188 7.12 -8.97 -3.72
C ILE A 188 6.06 -8.81 -4.81
N MET A 189 5.46 -9.92 -5.28
CA MET A 189 4.40 -9.95 -6.29
C MET A 189 3.00 -9.84 -5.69
#